data_AF-A0A538EG99-F1
#
_entry.id   AF-A0A538EG99-F1
#
_cell.length_a   1.000
_cell.length_b   1.000
_cell.length_c   1.000
_cell.angle_alpha   90.00
_cell.angle_beta   90.00
_cell.angle_gamma   90.00
#
_symmetry.space_group_name_H-M   'P 1'
#
loop_
_entity.id
_entity.type
_entity.pdbx_description
1 polymer ?
#
loop_
_entity_poly.entity_id
_entity_poly.type
_entity_poly.pdbx_seq_one_letter_code
_entity_poly.pdbx_strand_id
1 'polypeptide(L)'
;MEPVSAPNETKHKGRKGSLENPEVYENVPGQVIPILEREFDDFDTEAAKFMRGETPEDEFIGFRLKQGVYGQRQADVQMIRVKLPFGGINPEQLEAFADATELYAPLNKGHITTRQNFQFHHVPLPDA
;
A
#
# COMPACT_ATOMS: atom_id res chain seq x y z
N MET A 1 -8.62 -25.31 14.46
CA MET A 1 -8.18 -23.94 14.16
C MET A 1 -6.68 -23.97 14.33
N GLU A 2 -5.96 -24.27 13.24
CA GLU A 2 -4.49 -24.36 13.27
C GLU A 2 -3.89 -22.96 13.40
N PRO A 3 -2.71 -22.83 14.06
CA PRO A 3 -2.10 -21.53 14.27
C PRO A 3 -1.74 -20.92 12.91
N VAL A 4 -2.07 -19.64 12.76
CA VAL A 4 -1.60 -18.80 11.65
C VAL A 4 -0.07 -18.79 11.76
N SER A 5 0.59 -19.39 10.78
CA SER A 5 2.04 -19.53 10.73
C SER A 5 2.70 -18.17 10.98
N ALA A 6 3.58 -18.10 11.98
CA ALA A 6 4.33 -16.89 12.29
C ALA A 6 5.16 -16.46 11.07
N PRO A 7 5.33 -15.14 10.83
CA PRO A 7 6.22 -14.67 9.78
C PRO A 7 7.64 -15.20 10.04
N ASN A 8 8.24 -15.80 9.02
CA ASN A 8 9.62 -16.25 9.07
C ASN A 8 10.49 -14.99 9.06
N GLU A 9 10.99 -14.54 10.22
CA GLU A 9 11.84 -13.35 10.32
C GLU A 9 13.24 -13.62 9.75
N THR A 10 13.37 -13.66 8.43
CA THR A 10 14.66 -13.47 7.77
C THR A 10 14.95 -11.97 7.70
N LYS A 11 16.00 -11.51 8.39
CA LYS A 11 16.48 -10.12 8.28
C LYS A 11 17.06 -9.87 6.90
N HIS A 12 16.22 -9.41 5.99
CA HIS A 12 16.64 -8.94 4.67
C HIS A 12 17.16 -7.49 4.75
N LYS A 13 18.04 -7.12 3.80
CA LYS A 13 18.64 -5.79 3.71
C LYS A 13 17.74 -4.90 2.84
N GLY A 14 17.51 -3.65 3.22
CA GLY A 14 16.65 -2.73 2.44
C GLY A 14 15.29 -2.46 3.09
N ARG A 15 14.53 -1.53 2.50
CA ARG A 15 13.18 -1.14 2.98
C ARG A 15 12.24 -2.34 2.83
N LYS A 16 11.40 -2.57 3.85
CA LYS A 16 10.39 -3.64 3.83
C LYS A 16 9.48 -3.48 2.60
N GLY A 17 9.30 -4.53 1.81
CA GLY A 17 8.56 -4.51 0.54
C GLY A 17 9.40 -4.22 -0.72
N SER A 18 10.71 -3.97 -0.59
CA SER A 18 11.62 -3.82 -1.76
C SER A 18 12.08 -5.17 -2.32
N LEU A 19 12.64 -5.19 -3.53
CA LEU A 19 13.29 -6.40 -4.08
C LEU A 19 14.39 -6.98 -3.17
N GLU A 20 15.09 -6.14 -2.40
CA GLU A 20 16.14 -6.60 -1.48
C GLU A 20 15.57 -7.14 -0.15
N ASN A 21 14.33 -6.77 0.21
CA ASN A 21 13.60 -7.16 1.42
C ASN A 21 12.09 -7.35 1.16
N PRO A 22 11.70 -8.39 0.43
CA PRO A 22 10.32 -8.62 0.06
C PRO A 22 9.50 -9.16 1.24
N GLU A 23 8.27 -8.67 1.39
CA GLU A 23 7.29 -9.28 2.29
C GLU A 23 6.65 -10.52 1.62
N VAL A 24 7.28 -11.68 1.81
CA VAL A 24 6.77 -12.95 1.30
C VAL A 24 5.92 -13.63 2.37
N TYR A 25 4.61 -13.69 2.12
CA TYR A 25 3.69 -14.49 2.94
C TYR A 25 3.35 -15.79 2.19
N GLU A 26 3.95 -16.90 2.59
CA GLU A 26 3.61 -18.23 2.06
C GLU A 26 2.35 -18.77 2.73
N ASN A 27 1.41 -19.30 1.93
CA ASN A 27 0.13 -19.86 2.39
C ASN A 27 -0.64 -18.90 3.30
N VAL A 28 -1.27 -17.88 2.72
CA VAL A 28 -2.25 -17.04 3.42
C VAL A 28 -3.67 -17.52 3.06
N PRO A 29 -4.33 -18.38 3.88
CA PRO A 29 -5.70 -18.76 3.65
C PRO A 29 -6.58 -17.52 3.45
N GLY A 30 -7.26 -17.42 2.29
CA GLY A 30 -8.14 -16.29 1.97
C GLY A 30 -7.51 -15.16 1.14
N GLN A 31 -6.23 -15.24 0.75
CA GLN A 31 -5.70 -14.32 -0.25
C GLN A 31 -6.11 -14.72 -1.68
N VAL A 32 -6.84 -13.82 -2.32
CA VAL A 32 -7.34 -13.95 -3.70
C VAL A 32 -6.37 -13.31 -4.71
N ILE A 33 -5.51 -12.40 -4.24
CA ILE A 33 -4.62 -11.59 -5.08
C ILE A 33 -3.16 -11.98 -4.75
N PRO A 34 -2.35 -12.40 -5.73
CA PRO A 34 -0.93 -12.67 -5.50
C PRO A 34 -0.18 -11.36 -5.22
N ILE A 35 0.75 -11.38 -4.28
CA ILE A 35 1.67 -10.27 -4.03
C ILE A 35 2.77 -10.32 -5.10
N LEU A 36 2.92 -9.25 -5.87
CA LEU A 36 3.94 -9.13 -6.91
C LEU A 36 5.00 -8.14 -6.45
N GLU A 37 6.13 -8.62 -5.94
CA GLU A 37 7.20 -7.79 -5.36
C GLU A 37 7.68 -6.67 -6.30
N ARG A 38 7.74 -6.97 -7.60
CA ARG A 38 8.16 -6.01 -8.63
C ARG A 38 7.25 -4.79 -8.72
N GLU A 39 5.98 -4.92 -8.34
CA GLU A 39 5.03 -3.78 -8.40
C GLU A 39 5.41 -2.66 -7.41
N PHE A 40 6.05 -3.00 -6.28
CA PHE A 40 6.50 -2.00 -5.31
C PHE A 40 7.65 -1.16 -5.87
N ASP A 41 8.68 -1.82 -6.39
CA ASP A 41 9.84 -1.15 -6.98
C ASP A 41 9.47 -0.34 -8.24
N ASP A 42 8.53 -0.85 -9.04
CA ASP A 42 7.99 -0.13 -10.19
C ASP A 42 7.30 1.17 -9.75
N PHE A 43 6.52 1.15 -8.67
CA PHE A 43 5.86 2.35 -8.17
C PHE A 43 6.84 3.41 -7.67
N ASP A 44 7.80 3.02 -6.82
CA ASP A 44 8.82 3.95 -6.29
C ASP A 44 9.63 4.58 -7.44
N THR A 45 9.98 3.78 -8.45
CA THR A 45 10.73 4.26 -9.63
C THR A 45 9.93 5.26 -10.45
N GLU A 46 8.68 4.96 -10.77
CA GLU A 46 7.82 5.83 -11.58
C GLU A 46 7.39 7.09 -10.81
N ALA A 47 7.12 6.98 -9.51
CA ALA A 47 6.88 8.14 -8.66
C ALA A 47 8.10 9.07 -8.61
N ALA A 48 9.31 8.52 -8.49
CA ALA A 48 10.54 9.32 -8.52
C ALA A 48 10.78 9.99 -9.88
N LYS A 49 10.49 9.31 -11.00
CA LYS A 49 10.57 9.92 -12.35
C LYS A 49 9.58 11.06 -12.50
N PHE A 50 8.34 10.87 -12.06
CA PHE A 50 7.32 11.93 -12.06
C PHE A 50 7.76 13.13 -11.22
N MET A 51 8.28 12.90 -10.01
CA MET A 51 8.78 13.98 -9.15
C MET A 51 9.99 14.72 -9.75
N ARG A 52 10.75 14.09 -10.65
CA ARG A 52 11.82 14.75 -11.43
C ARG A 52 11.32 15.45 -12.70
N GLY A 53 10.03 15.34 -13.02
CA GLY A 53 9.42 15.91 -14.23
C GLY A 53 9.70 15.11 -15.50
N GLU A 54 10.16 13.86 -15.37
CA GLU A 54 10.49 12.99 -16.51
C GLU A 54 9.25 12.29 -17.10
N THR A 55 8.16 12.22 -16.32
CA THR A 55 6.89 11.60 -16.73
C THR A 55 5.79 12.66 -16.80
N PRO A 56 5.05 12.78 -17.92
CA PRO A 56 3.86 13.63 -18.01
C PRO A 56 2.81 13.29 -16.95
N GLU A 57 2.07 14.30 -16.47
CA GLU A 57 1.10 14.12 -15.38
C GLU A 57 -0.06 13.18 -15.76
N ASP A 58 -0.55 13.26 -17.00
CA ASP A 58 -1.63 12.40 -17.52
C ASP A 58 -1.21 10.92 -17.58
N GLU A 59 0.02 10.66 -17.98
CA GLU A 59 0.62 9.32 -17.97
C GLU A 59 0.77 8.81 -16.53
N PHE A 60 1.32 9.64 -15.64
CA PHE A 60 1.52 9.27 -14.24
C PHE A 60 0.19 9.02 -13.51
N ILE A 61 -0.84 9.83 -13.77
CA ILE A 61 -2.21 9.61 -13.24
C ILE A 61 -2.70 8.22 -13.64
N GLY A 62 -2.60 7.85 -14.92
CA GLY A 62 -3.04 6.54 -15.39
C GLY A 62 -2.30 5.37 -14.72
N PHE A 63 -1.01 5.54 -14.45
CA PHE A 63 -0.18 4.58 -13.74
C PHE A 63 -0.60 4.44 -12.26
N ARG A 64 -0.54 5.52 -11.48
CA ARG A 64 -0.74 5.48 -10.03
C ARG A 64 -2.15 5.05 -9.62
N LEU A 65 -3.16 5.33 -10.46
CA LEU A 65 -4.55 4.92 -10.22
C LEU A 65 -4.70 3.39 -10.19
N LYS A 66 -3.90 2.66 -10.96
CA LYS A 66 -3.91 1.18 -10.95
C LYS A 66 -3.40 0.62 -9.63
N GLN A 67 -2.43 1.33 -9.03
CA GLN A 67 -1.82 1.02 -7.73
C GLN A 67 -2.68 1.48 -6.53
N GLY A 68 -3.83 2.12 -6.77
CA GLY A 68 -4.71 2.58 -5.70
C GLY A 68 -4.28 3.91 -5.07
N VAL A 69 -3.37 4.65 -5.73
CA VAL A 69 -2.92 5.98 -5.33
C VAL A 69 -3.67 7.03 -6.14
N TYR A 70 -4.43 7.88 -5.46
CA TYR A 70 -5.30 8.88 -6.06
C TYR A 70 -4.83 10.28 -5.69
N GLY A 71 -4.79 11.18 -6.68
CA GLY A 71 -4.64 12.60 -6.40
C GLY A 71 -5.79 13.14 -5.56
N GLN A 72 -5.52 14.14 -4.73
CA GLN A 72 -6.54 14.92 -4.03
C GLN A 72 -6.44 16.41 -4.38
N ARG A 73 -7.39 17.20 -3.87
CA ARG A 73 -7.44 18.65 -4.16
C ARG A 73 -6.26 19.41 -3.56
N GLN A 74 -5.71 18.91 -2.46
CA GLN A 74 -4.50 19.43 -1.84
C GLN A 74 -3.29 19.00 -2.66
N ALA A 75 -2.40 19.94 -2.95
CA ALA A 75 -1.18 19.69 -3.70
C ALA A 75 -0.25 18.71 -2.97
N ASP A 76 0.47 17.89 -3.73
CA ASP A 76 1.57 17.00 -3.28
C ASP A 76 1.19 15.86 -2.32
N VAL A 77 -0.10 15.67 -2.07
CA VAL A 77 -0.62 14.61 -1.21
C VAL A 77 -1.63 13.75 -1.96
N GLN A 78 -1.85 12.53 -1.47
CA GLN A 78 -2.59 11.46 -2.11
C GLN A 78 -3.62 10.85 -1.17
N MET A 79 -4.62 10.21 -1.76
CA MET A 79 -5.49 9.24 -1.11
C MET A 79 -5.04 7.83 -1.51
N ILE A 80 -4.77 6.99 -0.52
CA ILE A 80 -4.33 5.61 -0.71
C ILE A 80 -5.52 4.69 -0.45
N ARG A 81 -5.86 3.83 -1.41
CA ARG A 81 -6.94 2.85 -1.28
C ARG A 81 -6.37 1.44 -1.21
N VAL A 82 -6.49 0.82 -0.05
CA VAL A 82 -6.14 -0.59 0.14
C VAL A 82 -7.36 -1.46 -0.19
N LYS A 83 -7.17 -2.40 -1.12
CA LYS A 83 -8.22 -3.34 -1.55
C LYS A 83 -8.34 -4.49 -0.55
N LEU A 84 -9.56 -4.75 -0.09
CA LEU A 84 -9.89 -5.92 0.73
C LEU A 84 -10.82 -6.84 -0.06
N PRO A 85 -10.34 -7.98 -0.60
CA PRO A 85 -11.18 -8.94 -1.29
C PRO A 85 -12.36 -9.38 -0.42
N PHE A 86 -13.58 -9.18 -0.92
CA PHE A 86 -14.82 -9.47 -0.19
C PHE A 86 -14.98 -8.75 1.16
N GLY A 87 -14.17 -7.72 1.43
CA GLY A 87 -14.11 -7.07 2.75
C GLY A 87 -13.56 -7.98 3.85
N GLY A 88 -12.89 -9.09 3.49
CA GLY A 88 -12.31 -10.02 4.45
C GLY A 88 -11.08 -9.41 5.12
N ILE A 89 -11.04 -9.47 6.44
CA ILE A 89 -9.95 -8.97 7.27
C ILE A 89 -9.90 -9.76 8.59
N ASN A 90 -8.70 -10.08 9.08
CA ASN A 90 -8.50 -10.66 10.40
C ASN A 90 -8.09 -9.58 11.43
N PRO A 91 -8.10 -9.87 12.74
CA PRO A 91 -7.74 -8.89 13.76
C PRO A 91 -6.32 -8.31 13.57
N GLU A 92 -5.34 -9.14 13.21
CA GLU A 92 -3.94 -8.72 13.05
C GLU A 92 -3.77 -7.74 11.87
N GLN A 93 -4.49 -7.95 10.77
CA GLN A 93 -4.53 -7.03 9.64
C GLN A 93 -5.23 -5.72 10.00
N LEU A 94 -6.26 -5.76 10.85
CA LEU A 94 -6.93 -4.56 11.33
C LEU A 94 -6.01 -3.70 12.20
N GLU A 95 -5.22 -4.33 13.07
CA GLU A 95 -4.16 -3.64 13.82
C GLU A 95 -3.12 -3.02 12.87
N ALA A 96 -2.72 -3.72 11.80
CA ALA A 96 -1.82 -3.13 10.79
C ALA A 96 -2.41 -1.89 10.09
N PHE A 97 -3.74 -1.83 9.88
CA PHE A 97 -4.39 -0.60 9.41
C PHE A 97 -4.37 0.52 10.46
N ALA A 98 -4.45 0.19 11.75
CA ALA A 98 -4.31 1.17 12.83
C ALA A 98 -2.89 1.75 12.85
N ASP A 99 -1.86 0.89 12.82
CA ASP A 99 -0.46 1.31 12.73
C ASP A 99 -0.21 2.22 11.52
N ALA A 100 -0.72 1.83 10.34
CA ALA A 100 -0.61 2.63 9.13
C ALA A 100 -1.35 3.97 9.24
N THR A 101 -2.49 4.00 9.94
CA THR A 101 -3.24 5.24 10.21
C THR A 101 -2.39 6.20 11.02
N GLU A 102 -1.78 5.72 12.11
CA GLU A 102 -0.98 6.54 13.03
C GLU A 102 0.32 7.02 12.39
N LEU A 103 0.92 6.21 11.53
CA LEU A 103 2.19 6.52 10.89
C LEU A 103 2.05 7.47 9.69
N TYR A 104 1.04 7.26 8.84
CA TYR A 104 0.98 7.91 7.53
C TYR A 104 -0.19 8.90 7.36
N ALA A 105 -1.25 8.82 8.18
CA ALA A 105 -2.41 9.69 8.04
C ALA A 105 -2.36 10.83 9.07
N PRO A 106 -2.07 12.09 8.69
CA PRO A 106 -1.90 13.21 9.61
C PRO A 106 -3.10 13.48 10.55
N LEU A 107 -4.29 13.03 10.15
CA LEU A 107 -5.52 13.21 10.91
C LEU A 107 -5.84 12.04 11.84
N ASN A 108 -4.99 11.02 11.90
CA ASN A 108 -5.21 9.74 12.59
C ASN A 108 -6.58 9.14 12.24
N LYS A 109 -6.89 9.13 10.94
CA LYS A 109 -8.16 8.62 10.41
C LYS A 109 -7.92 7.70 9.22
N GLY A 110 -8.50 6.52 9.33
CA GLY A 110 -8.75 5.60 8.23
C GLY A 110 -10.25 5.55 7.91
N HIS A 111 -10.61 5.47 6.63
CA HIS A 111 -12.00 5.36 6.21
C HIS A 111 -12.31 3.98 5.65
N ILE A 112 -13.35 3.34 6.19
CA ILE A 112 -13.96 2.17 5.58
C ILE A 112 -14.94 2.66 4.51
N THR A 113 -14.78 2.17 3.30
CA THR A 113 -15.59 2.56 2.15
C THR A 113 -16.85 1.71 2.04
N THR A 114 -17.84 2.17 1.29
CA THR A 114 -19.04 1.38 0.95
C THR A 114 -18.72 0.13 0.12
N ARG A 115 -17.52 0.04 -0.46
CA ARG A 115 -16.99 -1.14 -1.15
C ARG A 115 -16.10 -2.00 -0.24
N GLN A 116 -16.18 -1.79 1.08
CA GLN A 116 -15.48 -2.56 2.11
C GLN A 116 -13.93 -2.50 1.99
N ASN A 117 -13.40 -1.52 1.28
CA ASN A 117 -11.97 -1.18 1.25
C ASN A 117 -11.60 -0.17 2.33
N PHE A 118 -10.31 0.00 2.58
CA PHE A 118 -9.76 1.02 3.48
C PHE A 118 -9.16 2.19 2.69
N GLN A 119 -9.26 3.41 3.22
CA GLN A 119 -8.68 4.61 2.62
C GLN A 119 -7.94 5.46 3.65
N PHE A 120 -6.77 5.95 3.24
CA PHE A 120 -5.96 6.93 3.94
C PHE A 120 -5.89 8.21 3.11
N HIS A 121 -5.83 9.37 3.75
CA HIS A 121 -5.78 10.66 3.08
C HIS A 121 -4.60 11.48 3.56
N HIS A 122 -4.19 12.44 2.74
CA HIS A 122 -3.08 13.34 3.03
C HIS A 122 -1.72 12.65 3.13
N VAL A 123 -1.53 11.55 2.42
CA VAL A 123 -0.25 10.83 2.34
C VAL A 123 0.62 11.50 1.27
N PRO A 124 1.82 12.00 1.60
CA PRO A 124 2.74 12.54 0.60
C PRO A 124 3.08 11.49 -0.47
N LEU A 125 3.29 11.91 -1.72
CA LEU A 125 3.63 10.94 -2.78
C LEU A 125 4.88 10.09 -2.49
N PRO A 126 5.95 10.60 -1.85
CA PRO A 126 7.09 9.77 -1.47
C PRO A 126 6.80 8.69 -0.41
N ASP A 127 5.71 8.84 0.33
CA ASP A 127 5.27 7.91 1.38
C ASP A 127 4.08 7.03 0.92
N ALA A 128 3.66 7.18 -0.34
CA ALA A 128 2.50 6.51 -0.92
C ALA A 128 2.74 5.04 -1.27
#